data_AF-M1WGS2-F1
#
_entry.id   AF-M1WGS2-F1
#
_cell.length_a   1.000
_cell.length_b   1.000
_cell.length_c   1.000
_cell.angle_alpha   90.00
_cell.angle_beta   90.00
_cell.angle_gamma   90.00
#
_symmetry.space_group_name_H-M   'P 1'
#
loop_
_entity.id
_entity.type
_entity.pdbx_description
1 polymer ?
#
loop_
_entity_poly.entity_id
_entity_poly.type
_entity_poly.pdbx_seq_one_letter_code
_entity_poly.pdbx_strand_id
1 'polypeptide(L)'
;MSNKRTDISSCLELIQDLIRDGYRQEEILSRVNTQVVAQNQRAISLRTLQQFIKENLSLDKPDLDGVRELVQTLIHEGSRQSDILGSVNEQLSANNQRTISLSTLKRNIRDWGFNQKANQTDTNSLRELVQTRLANGDTPREILEHVNTQRIARNELAITMRTLHRRLKDWGLDRKSQHARILQESGEDIMSFLRKRFQLPQSDVQ
;
A
#
# COMPACT_ATOMS: atom_id res chain seq x y z
N MET A 1 -36.64 -40.96 2.86
CA MET A 1 -35.34 -40.49 3.36
C MET A 1 -35.55 -39.10 3.97
N SER A 2 -35.33 -38.95 5.27
CA SER A 2 -35.59 -37.68 5.98
C SER A 2 -34.55 -36.64 5.58
N ASN A 3 -34.98 -35.48 5.09
CA ASN A 3 -34.12 -34.30 4.88
C ASN A 3 -33.68 -33.78 6.26
N LYS A 4 -32.72 -34.47 6.90
CA LYS A 4 -32.06 -33.97 8.10
C LYS A 4 -31.37 -32.66 7.74
N ARG A 5 -31.91 -31.57 8.28
CA ARG A 5 -31.31 -30.24 8.21
C ARG A 5 -29.93 -30.34 8.89
N THR A 6 -28.86 -29.93 8.20
CA THR A 6 -27.52 -29.88 8.78
C THR A 6 -27.53 -28.91 9.97
N ASP A 7 -27.05 -29.36 11.12
CA ASP A 7 -27.00 -28.55 12.33
C ASP A 7 -25.65 -27.82 12.38
N ILE A 8 -25.64 -26.60 11.84
CA ILE A 8 -24.44 -25.75 11.78
C ILE A 8 -24.09 -25.23 13.18
N SER A 9 -25.05 -25.21 14.10
CA SER A 9 -24.87 -24.69 15.47
C SER A 9 -23.83 -25.47 16.26
N SER A 10 -23.65 -26.77 15.95
CA SER A 10 -22.59 -27.59 16.54
C SER A 10 -21.16 -27.12 16.18
N CYS A 11 -21.03 -26.29 15.14
CA CYS A 11 -19.77 -25.74 14.66
C CYS A 11 -19.61 -24.25 15.02
N LEU A 12 -20.45 -23.70 15.91
CA LEU A 12 -20.46 -22.26 16.19
C LEU A 12 -19.13 -21.76 16.75
N GLU A 13 -18.55 -22.47 17.72
CA GLU A 13 -17.23 -22.14 18.29
C GLU A 13 -16.13 -22.20 17.22
N LEU A 14 -16.11 -23.26 16.41
CA LEU A 14 -15.17 -23.37 15.28
C LEU A 14 -15.31 -22.19 14.31
N ILE A 15 -16.54 -21.80 13.97
CA ILE A 15 -16.79 -20.68 13.07
C ILE A 15 -16.27 -19.37 13.68
N GLN A 16 -16.47 -19.16 14.99
CA GLN A 16 -15.94 -17.99 15.69
C GLN A 16 -14.42 -17.94 15.67
N ASP A 17 -13.78 -19.05 16.02
CA ASP A 17 -12.31 -19.13 16.07
C ASP A 17 -11.71 -18.89 14.68
N LEU A 18 -12.26 -19.50 13.64
CA LEU A 18 -11.76 -19.30 12.28
C LEU A 18 -11.99 -17.86 11.76
N ILE A 19 -13.08 -17.21 12.17
CA ILE A 19 -13.30 -15.78 11.85
C ILE A 19 -12.30 -14.90 12.59
N ARG A 20 -12.04 -15.19 13.87
CA ARG A 20 -11.07 -14.47 14.71
C ARG A 20 -9.66 -14.61 14.17
N ASP A 21 -9.29 -15.81 13.72
CA ASP A 21 -8.01 -16.12 13.09
C ASP A 21 -7.88 -15.56 11.65
N GLY A 22 -8.90 -14.86 11.15
CA GLY A 22 -8.83 -14.15 9.87
C GLY A 22 -8.93 -15.05 8.63
N TYR A 23 -9.41 -16.28 8.77
CA TYR A 23 -9.58 -17.19 7.63
C TYR A 23 -10.57 -16.64 6.59
N ARG A 24 -10.31 -16.93 5.32
CA ARG A 24 -11.24 -16.57 4.24
C ARG A 24 -12.51 -17.39 4.35
N GLN A 25 -13.64 -16.84 3.91
CA GLN A 25 -14.94 -17.53 4.00
C GLN A 25 -14.96 -18.91 3.32
N GLU A 26 -14.18 -19.09 2.25
CA GLU A 26 -14.03 -20.37 1.55
C GLU A 26 -13.26 -21.40 2.39
N GLU A 27 -12.26 -20.96 3.15
CA GLU A 27 -11.48 -21.80 4.06
C GLU A 27 -12.31 -22.16 5.30
N ILE A 28 -13.06 -21.19 5.84
CA ILE A 28 -14.03 -21.42 6.91
C ILE A 28 -15.05 -22.46 6.45
N LEU A 29 -15.63 -22.29 5.26
CA LEU A 29 -16.58 -23.24 4.70
C LEU A 29 -15.98 -24.64 4.56
N SER A 30 -14.76 -24.76 4.05
CA SER A 30 -14.08 -26.04 3.89
C SER A 30 -13.91 -26.77 5.23
N ARG A 31 -13.46 -26.06 6.27
CA ARG A 31 -13.28 -26.63 7.60
C ARG A 31 -14.61 -26.99 8.27
N VAL A 32 -15.61 -26.12 8.17
CA VAL A 32 -16.97 -26.40 8.67
C VAL A 32 -17.56 -27.62 7.97
N ASN A 33 -17.41 -27.71 6.65
CA ASN A 33 -17.89 -28.86 5.87
C ASN A 33 -17.17 -30.16 6.26
N THR A 34 -15.87 -30.09 6.56
CA THR A 34 -15.11 -31.25 7.04
C THR A 34 -15.68 -31.75 8.37
N GLN A 35 -15.99 -30.85 9.29
CA GLN A 35 -16.53 -31.20 10.61
C GLN A 35 -17.97 -31.72 10.55
N VAL A 36 -18.87 -31.08 9.80
CA VAL A 36 -20.26 -31.57 9.67
C VAL A 36 -20.33 -32.91 8.92
N VAL A 37 -19.46 -33.15 7.94
CA VAL A 37 -19.35 -34.46 7.25
C VAL A 37 -18.83 -35.53 8.22
N ALA A 38 -17.84 -35.22 9.06
CA ALA A 38 -17.38 -36.13 10.11
C ALA A 38 -18.48 -36.47 11.13
N GLN A 39 -19.45 -35.57 11.31
CA GLN A 39 -20.66 -35.78 12.12
C GLN A 39 -21.80 -36.48 11.34
N ASN A 40 -21.52 -37.06 10.16
CA ASN A 40 -22.49 -37.69 9.27
C ASN A 40 -23.63 -36.76 8.81
N GLN A 41 -23.35 -35.48 8.69
CA GLN A 41 -24.30 -34.49 8.17
C GLN A 41 -23.95 -34.08 6.73
N ARG A 42 -24.90 -33.45 6.04
CA ARG A 42 -24.71 -32.98 4.67
C ARG A 42 -23.87 -31.70 4.68
N ALA A 43 -22.87 -31.61 3.81
CA ALA A 43 -22.12 -30.38 3.58
C ALA A 43 -23.05 -29.21 3.22
N ILE A 44 -22.70 -28.02 3.71
CA ILE A 44 -23.44 -26.78 3.52
C ILE A 44 -22.81 -25.93 2.41
N SER A 45 -23.63 -25.02 1.86
CA SER A 45 -23.16 -24.04 0.87
C SER A 45 -22.57 -22.81 1.56
N LEU A 46 -21.71 -22.06 0.84
CA LEU A 46 -21.19 -20.77 1.31
C LEU A 46 -22.32 -19.82 1.71
N ARG A 47 -23.41 -19.79 0.93
CA ARG A 47 -24.58 -18.95 1.20
C ARG A 47 -25.25 -19.33 2.53
N THR A 48 -25.34 -20.62 2.83
CA THR A 48 -25.90 -21.12 4.10
C THR A 48 -25.02 -20.72 5.28
N LEU A 49 -23.70 -20.84 5.14
CA LEU A 49 -22.74 -20.38 6.16
C LEU A 49 -22.85 -18.87 6.39
N GLN A 50 -22.89 -18.07 5.34
CA GLN A 50 -23.05 -16.62 5.44
C GLN A 50 -24.35 -16.21 6.12
N GLN A 51 -25.45 -16.88 5.81
CA GLN A 51 -26.74 -16.65 6.46
C GLN A 51 -26.67 -17.02 7.95
N PHE A 52 -26.07 -18.16 8.28
CA PHE A 52 -25.88 -18.60 9.67
C PHE A 52 -25.06 -17.59 10.48
N ILE A 53 -23.93 -17.11 9.94
CA ILE A 53 -23.10 -16.08 10.58
C ILE A 53 -23.91 -14.79 10.78
N LYS A 54 -24.68 -14.38 9.78
CA LYS A 54 -25.50 -13.16 9.90
C LYS A 54 -26.58 -13.27 10.99
N GLU A 55 -27.18 -14.44 11.14
CA GLU A 55 -28.31 -14.68 12.05
C GLU A 55 -27.86 -14.98 13.49
N ASN A 56 -26.74 -15.69 13.67
CA ASN A 56 -26.35 -16.26 14.96
C ASN A 56 -25.12 -15.59 15.56
N LEU A 57 -24.27 -14.97 14.74
CA LEU A 57 -23.04 -14.34 15.22
C LEU A 57 -23.16 -12.84 15.42
N SER A 58 -24.33 -12.24 15.12
CA SER A 58 -24.63 -10.80 15.23
C SER A 58 -23.37 -9.93 15.18
N LEU A 59 -22.57 -10.11 14.13
CA LEU A 59 -21.34 -9.35 14.00
C LEU A 59 -21.75 -7.89 13.83
N ASP A 60 -21.26 -7.07 14.76
CA ASP A 60 -21.57 -5.65 14.79
C ASP A 60 -21.17 -5.01 13.46
N LYS A 61 -21.84 -3.89 13.16
CA LYS A 61 -21.46 -3.10 12.00
C LYS A 61 -19.97 -2.77 12.10
N PRO A 62 -19.22 -2.84 10.98
CA PRO A 62 -17.82 -2.44 10.99
C PRO A 62 -17.71 -1.00 11.44
N ASP A 63 -16.97 -0.77 12.53
CA ASP A 63 -16.58 0.58 12.93
C ASP A 63 -15.36 0.99 12.11
N LEU A 64 -15.64 1.74 11.04
CA LEU A 64 -14.62 2.20 10.12
C LEU A 64 -13.85 3.40 10.68
N ASP A 65 -14.46 4.18 11.56
CA ASP A 65 -13.78 5.30 12.20
C ASP A 65 -12.76 4.79 13.23
N GLY A 66 -13.08 3.72 13.96
CA GLY A 66 -12.16 3.07 14.90
C GLY A 66 -10.90 2.48 14.27
N VAL A 67 -10.92 2.14 12.98
CA VAL A 67 -9.74 1.63 12.24
C VAL A 67 -9.06 2.71 11.38
N ARG A 68 -9.55 3.95 11.42
CA ARG A 68 -9.06 5.04 10.56
C ARG A 68 -7.60 5.38 10.83
N GLU A 69 -7.21 5.48 12.10
CA GLU A 69 -5.82 5.76 12.49
C GLU A 69 -4.87 4.64 12.06
N LEU A 70 -5.28 3.38 12.24
CA LEU A 70 -4.51 2.23 11.75
C LEU A 70 -4.29 2.33 10.23
N VAL A 71 -5.34 2.59 9.47
CA VAL A 71 -5.25 2.75 8.01
C VAL A 71 -4.32 3.89 7.64
N GLN A 72 -4.39 5.02 8.35
CA GLN A 72 -3.51 6.16 8.11
C GLN A 72 -2.04 5.80 8.35
N THR A 73 -1.74 5.14 9.47
CA THR A 73 -0.38 4.68 9.81
C THR A 73 0.16 3.70 8.78
N LEU A 74 -0.62 2.68 8.39
CA LEU A 74 -0.17 1.70 7.42
C LEU A 74 0.00 2.30 6.00
N ILE A 75 -0.82 3.29 5.63
CA ILE A 75 -0.61 4.06 4.40
C ILE A 75 0.70 4.84 4.48
N HIS A 76 0.99 5.45 5.64
CA HIS A 76 2.22 6.21 5.89
C HIS A 76 3.47 5.31 5.82
N GLU A 77 3.39 4.09 6.38
CA GLU A 77 4.44 3.07 6.31
C GLU A 77 4.63 2.49 4.89
N GLY A 78 3.71 2.76 3.97
CA GLY A 78 3.78 2.31 2.58
C GLY A 78 3.34 0.85 2.38
N SER A 79 2.55 0.32 3.32
CA SER A 79 1.98 -1.02 3.25
C SER A 79 1.12 -1.20 1.99
N ARG A 80 1.10 -2.42 1.43
CA ARG A 80 0.26 -2.69 0.26
C ARG A 80 -1.19 -2.69 0.68
N GLN A 81 -2.09 -2.36 -0.25
CA GLN A 81 -3.53 -2.34 0.04
C GLN A 81 -4.08 -3.70 0.50
N SER A 82 -3.47 -4.81 0.07
CA SER A 82 -3.77 -6.15 0.58
C SER A 82 -3.45 -6.29 2.05
N ASP A 83 -2.32 -5.72 2.47
CA ASP A 83 -1.77 -5.88 3.81
C ASP A 83 -2.55 -4.97 4.77
N ILE A 84 -2.85 -3.74 4.34
CA ILE A 84 -3.76 -2.81 5.05
C ILE A 84 -5.12 -3.47 5.26
N LEU A 85 -5.68 -4.12 4.24
CA LEU A 85 -6.96 -4.83 4.36
C LEU A 85 -6.88 -5.98 5.37
N GLY A 86 -5.77 -6.72 5.38
CA GLY A 86 -5.51 -7.78 6.35
C GLY A 86 -5.58 -7.24 7.78
N SER A 87 -4.77 -6.24 8.10
CA SER A 87 -4.71 -5.65 9.44
C SER A 87 -6.02 -5.00 9.88
N VAL A 88 -6.73 -4.32 8.96
CA VAL A 88 -8.05 -3.76 9.27
C VAL A 88 -9.05 -4.86 9.61
N ASN A 89 -9.09 -5.93 8.81
CA ASN A 89 -10.02 -7.02 9.07
C ASN A 89 -9.67 -7.80 10.34
N GLU A 90 -8.39 -7.92 10.67
CA GLU A 90 -7.94 -8.49 11.94
C GLU A 90 -8.46 -7.68 13.14
N GLN A 91 -8.31 -6.34 13.10
CA GLN A 91 -8.83 -5.47 14.16
C GLN A 91 -10.36 -5.48 14.26
N LEU A 92 -11.07 -5.47 13.12
CA LEU A 92 -12.53 -5.58 13.10
C LEU A 92 -12.99 -6.93 13.67
N SER A 93 -12.36 -8.04 13.27
CA SER A 93 -12.65 -9.37 13.80
C SER A 93 -12.37 -9.47 15.30
N ALA A 94 -11.28 -8.87 15.79
CA ALA A 94 -10.95 -8.84 17.22
C ALA A 94 -12.04 -8.13 18.05
N ASN A 95 -12.71 -7.15 17.46
CA ASN A 95 -13.82 -6.41 18.06
C ASN A 95 -15.20 -7.05 17.78
N ASN A 96 -15.26 -8.29 17.27
CA ASN A 96 -16.50 -8.97 16.85
C ASN A 96 -17.31 -8.20 15.78
N GLN A 97 -16.63 -7.40 14.97
CA GLN A 97 -17.22 -6.62 13.89
C GLN A 97 -17.05 -7.34 12.55
N ARG A 98 -17.93 -7.03 11.59
CA ARG A 98 -17.83 -7.61 10.25
C ARG A 98 -16.58 -7.13 9.54
N THR A 99 -15.86 -8.04 8.90
CA THR A 99 -14.79 -7.70 7.98
C THR A 99 -15.31 -6.93 6.75
N ILE A 100 -14.42 -6.18 6.12
CA ILE A 100 -14.71 -5.39 4.93
C ILE A 100 -13.97 -5.91 3.71
N SER A 101 -14.50 -5.53 2.53
CA SER A 101 -13.87 -5.83 1.25
C SER A 101 -12.83 -4.77 0.87
N LEU A 102 -11.94 -5.12 -0.06
CA LEU A 102 -10.96 -4.18 -0.61
C LEU A 102 -11.61 -2.95 -1.26
N SER A 103 -12.77 -3.11 -1.92
CA SER A 103 -13.48 -2.00 -2.55
C SER A 103 -14.07 -1.05 -1.50
N THR A 104 -14.60 -1.61 -0.40
CA THR A 104 -15.05 -0.83 0.77
C THR A 104 -13.88 -0.06 1.38
N LEU A 105 -12.73 -0.70 1.60
CA LEU A 105 -11.53 -0.03 2.12
C LEU A 105 -11.08 1.11 1.19
N LYS A 106 -10.98 0.87 -0.11
CA LYS A 106 -10.60 1.89 -1.10
C LYS A 106 -11.54 3.09 -1.13
N ARG A 107 -12.84 2.85 -0.98
CA ARG A 107 -13.84 3.91 -0.88
C ARG A 107 -13.61 4.74 0.37
N ASN A 108 -13.47 4.11 1.53
CA ASN A 108 -13.23 4.83 2.79
C ASN A 108 -11.90 5.61 2.78
N ILE A 109 -10.81 5.03 2.27
CA ILE A 109 -9.54 5.75 2.06
C ILE A 109 -9.74 7.01 1.19
N ARG A 110 -10.63 6.96 0.20
CA ARG A 110 -10.99 8.14 -0.60
C ARG A 110 -11.82 9.14 0.19
N ASP A 111 -12.86 8.67 0.87
CA ASP A 111 -13.80 9.49 1.61
C ASP A 111 -13.11 10.18 2.80
N TRP A 112 -12.10 9.54 3.40
CA TRP A 112 -11.21 10.12 4.42
C TRP A 112 -10.14 11.06 3.86
N GLY A 113 -10.04 11.22 2.53
CA GLY A 113 -9.08 12.12 1.89
C GLY A 113 -7.65 11.57 1.79
N PHE A 114 -7.42 10.29 2.09
CA PHE A 114 -6.09 9.68 1.97
C PHE A 114 -5.68 9.42 0.50
N ASN A 115 -6.63 9.39 -0.44
CA ASN A 115 -6.34 9.40 -1.88
C ASN A 115 -5.95 10.80 -2.36
N GLN A 116 -4.68 11.17 -2.15
CA GLN A 116 -4.12 12.45 -2.60
C GLN A 116 -4.04 12.55 -4.13
N LYS A 117 -5.10 13.10 -4.76
CA LYS A 117 -4.93 13.96 -5.96
C LYS A 117 -4.46 15.38 -5.60
N ALA A 118 -4.36 15.71 -4.32
CA ALA A 118 -3.78 16.97 -3.83
C ALA A 118 -2.24 17.09 -4.01
N ASN A 119 -1.58 16.07 -4.57
CA ASN A 119 -0.13 16.06 -4.81
C ASN A 119 0.32 16.74 -6.13
N GLN A 120 -0.53 17.59 -6.74
CA GLN A 120 -0.16 18.35 -7.94
C GLN A 120 0.20 19.81 -7.65
N THR A 121 -0.30 20.41 -6.57
CA THR A 121 -0.07 21.84 -6.31
C THR A 121 1.29 22.12 -5.63
N ASP A 122 1.85 21.15 -4.90
CA ASP A 122 3.17 21.29 -4.23
C ASP A 122 4.37 20.70 -4.99
N THR A 123 4.16 20.26 -6.23
CA THR A 123 5.20 19.52 -6.97
C THR A 123 6.45 20.37 -7.24
N ASN A 124 6.32 21.69 -7.36
CA ASN A 124 7.45 22.60 -7.61
C ASN A 124 8.21 22.92 -6.33
N SER A 125 7.53 23.24 -5.21
CA SER A 125 8.18 23.51 -3.93
C SER A 125 8.87 22.24 -3.38
N LEU A 126 8.24 21.08 -3.51
CA LEU A 126 8.83 19.79 -3.14
C LEU A 126 10.05 19.46 -4.01
N ARG A 127 9.98 19.74 -5.31
CA ARG A 127 11.09 19.51 -6.25
C ARG A 127 12.29 20.38 -5.89
N GLU A 128 12.08 21.68 -5.65
CA GLU A 128 13.15 22.59 -5.23
C GLU A 128 13.81 22.13 -3.94
N LEU A 129 13.01 21.77 -2.93
CA LEU A 129 13.52 21.25 -1.66
C LEU A 129 14.39 20.00 -1.85
N VAL A 130 13.88 19.01 -2.60
CA VAL A 130 14.62 17.77 -2.90
C VAL A 130 15.89 18.06 -3.70
N GLN A 131 15.85 19.00 -4.64
CA GLN A 131 17.00 19.37 -5.46
C GLN A 131 18.09 20.08 -4.65
N THR A 132 17.74 21.02 -3.76
CA THR A 132 18.69 21.67 -2.85
C THR A 132 19.36 20.66 -1.93
N ARG A 133 18.59 19.71 -1.39
CA ARG A 133 19.12 18.68 -0.48
C ARG A 133 20.05 17.70 -1.18
N LEU A 134 19.70 17.28 -2.40
CA LEU A 134 20.61 16.51 -3.26
C LEU A 134 21.91 17.26 -3.58
N ALA A 135 21.83 18.57 -3.84
CA ALA A 135 23.01 19.39 -4.09
C ALA A 135 23.91 19.51 -2.85
N ASN A 136 23.35 19.44 -1.65
CA ASN A 136 24.08 19.43 -0.38
C ASN A 136 24.71 18.06 -0.05
N GLY A 137 24.48 17.03 -0.87
CA GLY A 137 25.03 15.69 -0.68
C GLY A 137 24.16 14.77 0.18
N ASP A 138 22.94 15.17 0.52
CA ASP A 138 22.05 14.37 1.37
C ASP A 138 21.67 13.05 0.68
N THR A 139 21.63 11.97 1.46
CA THR A 139 21.17 10.67 0.99
C THR A 139 19.65 10.67 0.79
N PRO A 140 19.10 9.76 -0.06
CA PRO A 140 17.65 9.63 -0.22
C PRO A 140 16.88 9.41 1.10
N ARG A 141 17.53 8.82 2.11
CA ARG A 141 16.94 8.61 3.43
C ARG A 141 16.80 9.92 4.21
N GLU A 142 17.84 10.74 4.24
CA GLU A 142 17.84 12.04 4.89
C GLU A 142 16.89 13.02 4.19
N ILE A 143 16.86 12.98 2.84
CA ILE A 143 15.91 13.76 2.04
C ILE A 143 14.47 13.37 2.41
N LEU A 144 14.18 12.07 2.51
CA LEU A 144 12.84 11.58 2.86
C LEU A 144 12.41 12.08 4.23
N GLU A 145 13.29 11.97 5.22
CA GLU A 145 13.04 12.42 6.58
C GLU A 145 12.76 13.93 6.62
N HIS A 146 13.58 14.73 5.95
CA HIS A 146 13.41 16.18 5.91
C HIS A 146 12.12 16.60 5.21
N VAL A 147 11.82 15.99 4.06
CA VAL A 147 10.56 16.20 3.33
C VAL A 147 9.37 15.88 4.23
N ASN A 148 9.39 14.73 4.88
CA ASN A 148 8.27 14.28 5.71
C ASN A 148 8.07 15.17 6.94
N THR A 149 9.14 15.61 7.58
CA THR A 149 9.07 16.58 8.68
C THR A 149 8.36 17.88 8.25
N GLN A 150 8.69 18.42 7.07
CA GLN A 150 8.03 19.63 6.58
C GLN A 150 6.58 19.40 6.18
N ARG A 151 6.27 18.25 5.56
CA ARG A 151 4.88 17.90 5.20
C ARG A 151 4.02 17.72 6.44
N ILE A 152 4.51 17.00 7.45
CA ILE A 152 3.82 16.83 8.73
C ILE A 152 3.57 18.19 9.41
N ALA A 153 4.56 19.09 9.41
CA ALA A 153 4.39 20.44 9.95
C ALA A 153 3.31 21.27 9.23
N ARG A 154 3.01 20.93 7.96
CA ARG A 154 1.94 21.54 7.15
C ARG A 154 0.63 20.76 7.18
N ASN A 155 0.48 19.77 8.07
CA ASN A 155 -0.65 18.83 8.09
C ASN A 155 -0.85 18.08 6.76
N GLU A 156 0.22 17.88 5.99
CA GLU A 156 0.23 17.08 4.78
C GLU A 156 0.71 15.65 5.06
N LEU A 157 0.23 14.70 4.26
CA LEU A 157 0.72 13.32 4.37
C LEU A 157 2.18 13.24 3.94
N ALA A 158 2.99 12.62 4.78
CA ALA A 158 4.34 12.24 4.42
C ALA A 158 4.37 11.29 3.20
N ILE A 159 5.45 11.35 2.44
CA ILE A 159 5.73 10.49 1.29
C ILE A 159 6.56 9.29 1.70
N THR A 160 6.48 8.21 0.93
CA THR A 160 7.30 7.02 1.12
C THR A 160 8.59 7.11 0.31
N MET A 161 9.58 6.28 0.66
CA MET A 161 10.81 6.13 -0.13
C MET A 161 10.52 5.74 -1.59
N ARG A 162 9.50 4.90 -1.82
CA ARG A 162 9.06 4.54 -3.16
C ARG A 162 8.52 5.75 -3.93
N THR A 163 7.70 6.58 -3.27
CA THR A 163 7.20 7.81 -3.86
C THR A 163 8.34 8.78 -4.15
N LEU A 164 9.29 8.94 -3.22
CA LEU A 164 10.48 9.77 -3.42
C LEU A 164 11.30 9.29 -4.63
N HIS A 165 11.65 8.00 -4.72
CA HIS A 165 12.38 7.46 -5.87
C HIS A 165 11.64 7.63 -7.20
N ARG A 166 10.32 7.45 -7.20
CA ARG A 166 9.50 7.71 -8.39
C ARG A 166 9.58 9.17 -8.80
N ARG A 167 9.44 10.10 -7.86
CA ARG A 167 9.55 11.55 -8.11
C ARG A 167 10.94 11.94 -8.60
N LEU A 168 12.00 11.39 -8.00
CA LEU A 168 13.37 11.60 -8.46
C LEU A 168 13.56 11.19 -9.91
N LYS A 169 13.03 10.01 -10.30
CA LYS A 169 13.05 9.55 -11.68
C LYS A 169 12.22 10.46 -12.60
N ASP A 170 11.00 10.81 -12.20
CA ASP A 170 10.11 11.67 -12.97
C ASP A 170 10.72 13.08 -13.18
N TRP A 171 11.55 13.55 -12.24
CA TRP A 171 12.27 14.82 -12.33
C TRP A 171 13.68 14.73 -12.95
N GLY A 172 14.14 13.52 -13.31
CA GLY A 172 15.49 13.29 -13.83
C GLY A 172 16.61 13.53 -12.81
N LEU A 173 16.30 13.43 -11.52
CA LEU A 173 17.21 13.63 -10.38
C LEU A 173 17.75 12.30 -9.80
N ASP A 174 17.45 11.16 -10.43
CA ASP A 174 18.08 9.90 -10.05
C ASP A 174 19.52 9.81 -10.56
N ARG A 175 20.35 9.00 -9.89
CA ARG A 175 21.78 8.86 -10.22
C ARG A 175 22.04 8.53 -11.68
N LYS A 176 21.16 7.75 -12.35
CA LYS A 176 21.37 7.39 -13.76
C LYS A 176 21.09 8.58 -14.67
N SER A 177 20.01 9.31 -14.43
CA SER A 177 19.68 10.52 -15.19
C SER A 177 20.66 11.68 -14.92
N GLN A 178 21.17 11.82 -13.70
CA GLN A 178 22.22 12.79 -13.38
C GLN A 178 23.54 12.43 -14.08
N HIS A 179 23.96 11.17 -14.04
CA HIS A 179 25.16 10.72 -14.75
C HIS A 179 25.02 10.86 -16.27
N ALA A 180 23.84 10.60 -16.83
CA ALA A 180 23.57 10.82 -18.25
C ALA A 180 23.64 12.30 -18.64
N ARG A 181 23.15 13.22 -17.78
CA ARG A 181 23.30 14.67 -17.98
C ARG A 181 24.74 15.14 -17.88
N ILE A 182 25.48 14.70 -16.86
CA ILE A 182 26.91 15.02 -16.73
C ILE A 182 27.69 14.53 -17.97
N LEU A 183 27.37 13.34 -18.49
CA LEU A 183 27.97 12.81 -19.73
C LEU A 183 27.57 13.60 -20.99
N GLN A 184 26.35 14.14 -21.05
CA GLN A 184 25.92 15.01 -22.15
C GLN A 184 26.56 16.40 -22.08
N GLU A 185 26.62 17.01 -20.90
CA GLU A 185 27.26 18.31 -20.66
C GLU A 185 28.78 18.24 -20.85
N SER A 186 29.41 17.12 -20.47
CA SER A 186 30.82 16.85 -20.80
C SER A 186 31.04 16.42 -22.26
N GLY A 187 29.98 16.13 -23.00
CA GLY A 187 30.03 15.85 -24.44
C GLY A 187 30.47 17.05 -25.28
N GLU A 188 30.26 18.28 -24.82
CA GLU A 188 30.81 19.49 -25.45
C GLU A 188 32.31 19.69 -25.18
N ASP A 189 32.89 18.95 -24.23
CA ASP A 189 34.28 19.13 -23.77
C ASP A 189 35.20 17.93 -24.07
N ILE A 190 34.67 16.75 -24.44
CA ILE A 190 35.50 15.59 -24.83
C ILE A 190 36.31 15.90 -26.10
N MET A 191 35.71 16.59 -27.09
CA MET A 191 36.42 16.97 -28.32
C MET A 191 37.47 18.06 -28.06
N SER A 192 37.24 18.97 -27.11
CA SER A 192 38.22 19.99 -26.72
C SER A 192 39.42 19.34 -26.00
N PHE A 193 39.16 18.37 -25.13
CA PHE A 193 40.16 17.65 -24.33
C PHE A 193 41.02 16.71 -25.19
N LEU A 194 40.40 16.00 -26.14
CA LEU A 194 41.13 15.18 -27.12
C LEU A 194 42.01 16.03 -28.04
N ARG A 195 41.51 17.19 -28.49
CA ARG A 195 42.28 18.11 -29.35
C ARG A 195 43.49 18.71 -28.63
N LYS A 196 43.36 19.02 -27.34
CA LYS A 196 44.46 19.53 -26.48
C LYS A 196 45.49 18.46 -26.13
N ARG A 197 45.06 17.20 -25.95
CA ARG A 197 45.92 16.08 -25.55
C ARG A 197 46.67 15.43 -26.71
N PHE A 198 46.15 15.53 -27.93
CA PHE A 198 46.76 14.91 -29.12
C PHE A 198 47.41 15.88 -30.11
N GLN A 199 47.46 17.19 -29.83
CA GLN A 199 48.04 18.22 -30.72
C GLN A 199 47.70 18.00 -32.20
N LEU A 200 46.42 17.74 -32.50
CA LEU A 200 46.00 17.51 -33.88
C LEU A 200 46.11 18.84 -34.66
N PRO A 201 46.78 18.86 -35.83
CA PRO A 201 46.98 20.08 -36.59
C PRO A 201 45.65 20.63 -37.11
N GLN A 202 45.53 21.96 -37.17
CA GLN A 202 44.45 22.61 -37.90
C GLN A 202 44.58 22.22 -39.38
N SER A 203 43.65 21.41 -39.87
CA SER A 203 43.37 21.39 -41.29
C SER A 203 42.59 22.65 -41.60
N ASP A 204 43.31 23.71 -41.98
CA ASP A 204 42.72 24.82 -42.71
C ASP A 204 42.17 24.26 -44.01
N VAL A 205 40.85 24.20 -44.10
CA VAL A 205 40.16 24.01 -45.37
C VAL A 205 39.72 25.39 -45.82
N GLN A 206 40.44 25.92 -46.82
CA GLN A 206 39.99 27.01 -47.66
C GLN A 206 38.70 26.64 -48.40
#